data_AF-X1B4S6-F1
#
_entry.id   AF-X1B4S6-F1
#
_cell.length_a   1.000
_cell.length_b   1.000
_cell.length_c   1.000
_cell.angle_alpha   90.00
_cell.angle_beta   90.00
_cell.angle_gamma   90.00
#
_symmetry.space_group_name_H-M   'P 1'
#
loop_
_entity.id
_entity.type
_entity.pdbx_description
1 polymer ?
#
loop_
_entity_poly.entity_id
_entity_poly.type
_entity_poly.pdbx_seq_one_letter_code
_entity_poly.pdbx_strand_id
1 'polypeptide(L)'
;GVIIILTLIIIVLLVVPYNKYILWSLIITVGFGLIGLTDDLIKYLKKRSLGLLTMQKLLLQIAFALVIAYCVQQNTDLGTQIYIPFLKNSIELGVMFVPFVVLVMISSVNAVNLTDGLDGLAAGLVIISMFSFALIAYMQNIEPIGIFSLVAAFTSLGFLVYNFFPAQIFLGDVGSLALGGALASVAIFTRTELFLLIIGGVFVIETLSVILQVASVKLRGKIIFKMSPIHHHFELCGWKEPKIIIRFWVVGIILAIIGLISYC
;
A
#
# COMPACT_ATOMS: atom_id res chain seq x y z
N GLY A 1 -8.08 7.51 -8.77
CA GLY A 1 -8.49 7.13 -7.40
C GLY A 1 -9.94 6.71 -7.28
N VAL A 2 -10.88 7.65 -7.37
CA VAL A 2 -12.33 7.41 -7.12
C VAL A 2 -12.89 6.25 -7.94
N ILE A 3 -12.57 6.18 -9.24
CA ILE A 3 -13.01 5.10 -10.14
C ILE A 3 -12.58 3.73 -9.61
N ILE A 4 -11.31 3.60 -9.20
CA ILE A 4 -10.76 2.34 -8.65
C ILE A 4 -11.58 1.89 -7.43
N ILE A 5 -11.83 2.81 -6.48
CA ILE A 5 -12.55 2.49 -5.24
C ILE A 5 -13.99 2.06 -5.55
N LEU A 6 -14.70 2.80 -6.41
CA LEU A 6 -16.08 2.48 -6.77
C LEU A 6 -16.17 1.12 -7.47
N THR A 7 -15.29 0.87 -8.46
CA THR A 7 -15.24 -0.43 -9.14
C THR A 7 -14.89 -1.55 -8.18
N LEU A 8 -13.91 -1.35 -7.28
CA LEU A 8 -13.53 -2.34 -6.28
C LEU A 8 -14.71 -2.67 -5.36
N ILE A 9 -15.42 -1.68 -4.82
CA ILE A 9 -16.60 -1.91 -3.97
C ILE A 9 -17.66 -2.72 -4.72
N ILE A 10 -18.02 -2.29 -5.94
CA ILE A 10 -19.07 -2.95 -6.72
C ILE A 10 -18.70 -4.41 -6.98
N ILE A 11 -17.48 -4.68 -7.45
CA ILE A 11 -17.05 -6.04 -7.78
C ILE A 11 -16.91 -6.91 -6.52
N VAL A 12 -16.38 -6.37 -5.42
CA VAL A 12 -16.28 -7.12 -4.14
C VAL A 12 -17.67 -7.50 -3.65
N LEU A 13 -18.65 -6.59 -3.67
CA LEU A 13 -20.01 -6.90 -3.23
C LEU A 13 -20.74 -7.91 -4.11
N LEU A 14 -20.38 -8.01 -5.40
CA LEU A 14 -20.99 -8.94 -6.34
C LEU A 14 -20.35 -10.33 -6.33
N VAL A 15 -19.03 -10.41 -6.15
CA VAL A 15 -18.25 -11.64 -6.39
C VAL A 15 -17.73 -12.26 -5.10
N VAL A 16 -17.40 -11.46 -4.09
CA VAL A 16 -16.76 -11.97 -2.88
C VAL A 16 -17.83 -12.36 -1.85
N PRO A 17 -17.85 -13.61 -1.37
CA PRO A 17 -18.79 -14.01 -0.33
C PRO A 17 -18.58 -13.18 0.94
N TYR A 18 -19.69 -12.78 1.57
CA TYR A 18 -19.63 -11.93 2.76
C TYR A 18 -18.83 -12.62 3.88
N ASN A 19 -17.87 -11.89 4.43
CA ASN A 19 -17.08 -12.29 5.57
C ASN A 19 -16.67 -11.02 6.35
N LYS A 20 -16.52 -11.13 7.67
CA LYS A 20 -16.04 -10.04 8.54
C LYS A 20 -14.72 -9.45 8.03
N TYR A 21 -13.78 -10.27 7.56
CA TYR A 21 -12.50 -9.80 7.03
C TYR A 21 -12.67 -8.95 5.76
N ILE A 22 -13.61 -9.30 4.89
CA ILE A 22 -13.93 -8.52 3.68
C ILE A 22 -14.55 -7.18 4.02
N LEU A 23 -15.47 -7.17 4.98
CA LEU A 23 -16.06 -5.92 5.47
C LEU A 23 -14.96 -4.99 6.01
N TRP A 24 -14.04 -5.50 6.82
CA TRP A 24 -12.94 -4.69 7.34
C TRP A 24 -11.95 -4.27 6.26
N SER A 25 -11.64 -5.11 5.27
CA SER A 25 -10.82 -4.73 4.11
C SER A 25 -11.43 -3.59 3.32
N LEU A 26 -12.75 -3.62 3.09
CA LEU A 26 -13.48 -2.51 2.46
C LEU A 26 -13.45 -1.25 3.33
N ILE A 27 -13.72 -1.35 4.63
CA ILE A 27 -13.68 -0.20 5.55
C ILE A 27 -12.29 0.44 5.56
N ILE A 28 -11.22 -0.35 5.63
CA ILE A 28 -9.83 0.15 5.61
C ILE A 28 -9.56 0.86 4.28
N THR A 29 -9.85 0.20 3.16
CA THR A 29 -9.60 0.72 1.81
C THR A 29 -10.36 2.04 1.57
N VAL A 30 -11.66 2.05 1.87
CA VAL A 30 -12.51 3.23 1.70
C VAL A 30 -12.15 4.32 2.68
N GLY A 31 -11.88 4.00 3.94
CA GLY A 31 -11.53 4.99 4.96
C GLY A 31 -10.24 5.76 4.63
N PHE A 32 -9.18 5.06 4.21
CA PHE A 32 -7.98 5.73 3.72
C PHE A 32 -8.22 6.48 2.40
N GLY A 33 -9.06 5.94 1.52
CA GLY A 33 -9.51 6.63 0.31
C GLY A 33 -10.26 7.94 0.59
N LEU A 34 -11.10 7.98 1.63
CA LEU A 34 -11.81 9.17 2.09
C LEU A 34 -10.85 10.22 2.66
N ILE A 35 -9.84 9.81 3.42
CA ILE A 35 -8.77 10.73 3.86
C ILE A 35 -8.07 11.33 2.63
N GLY A 36 -7.74 10.52 1.62
CA GLY A 36 -7.16 10.99 0.37
C GLY A 36 -8.09 11.93 -0.40
N LEU A 37 -9.38 11.64 -0.42
CA LEU A 37 -10.40 12.48 -1.03
C LEU A 37 -10.49 13.84 -0.36
N THR A 38 -10.44 13.89 0.97
CA THR A 38 -10.41 15.18 1.68
C THR A 38 -9.19 16.01 1.32
N ASP A 39 -8.03 15.38 1.14
CA ASP A 39 -6.80 16.06 0.74
C ASP A 39 -6.90 16.63 -0.68
N ASP A 40 -7.31 15.81 -1.64
CA ASP A 40 -7.46 16.19 -3.05
C ASP A 40 -8.57 17.24 -3.26
N LEU A 41 -9.69 17.14 -2.54
CA LEU A 41 -10.75 18.16 -2.57
C LEU A 41 -10.24 19.50 -2.05
N ILE A 42 -9.43 19.51 -0.99
CA ILE A 42 -8.85 20.76 -0.46
C ILE A 42 -7.89 21.38 -1.47
N LYS A 43 -7.03 20.59 -2.14
CA LYS A 43 -6.15 21.08 -3.22
C LYS A 43 -6.96 21.76 -4.32
N TYR A 44 -8.02 21.09 -4.77
CA TYR A 44 -8.91 21.57 -5.83
C TYR A 44 -9.67 22.84 -5.42
N LEU A 45 -10.37 22.82 -4.28
CA LEU A 45 -11.21 23.93 -3.83
C LEU A 45 -10.40 25.19 -3.49
N LYS A 46 -9.21 25.01 -2.89
CA LYS A 46 -8.33 26.14 -2.53
C LYS A 46 -7.40 26.57 -3.68
N LYS A 47 -7.49 25.94 -4.85
CA LYS A 47 -6.66 26.23 -6.05
C LYS A 47 -5.17 26.37 -5.71
N ARG A 48 -4.66 25.48 -4.86
CA ARG A 48 -3.27 25.48 -4.41
C ARG A 48 -2.73 24.07 -4.43
N SER A 49 -1.42 23.93 -4.57
CA SER A 49 -0.75 22.62 -4.56
C SER A 49 -0.79 21.93 -3.18
N LEU A 50 -0.97 22.69 -2.10
CA LEU A 50 -1.05 22.16 -0.73
C LEU A 50 -2.47 21.67 -0.38
N GLY A 51 -2.60 20.39 -0.09
CA GLY A 51 -3.78 19.79 0.54
C GLY A 51 -3.87 20.09 2.03
N LEU A 52 -4.09 19.05 2.83
CA LEU A 52 -3.94 19.05 4.27
C LEU A 52 -2.48 19.30 4.65
N LEU A 53 -2.27 19.82 5.86
CA LEU A 53 -0.92 19.85 6.42
C LEU A 53 -0.45 18.40 6.66
N THR A 54 0.84 18.13 6.46
CA THR A 54 1.41 16.78 6.65
C THR A 54 1.04 16.18 8.01
N MET A 55 1.07 16.98 9.08
CA MET A 55 0.68 16.54 10.42
C MET A 55 -0.83 16.28 10.56
N GLN A 56 -1.69 17.03 9.87
CA GLN A 56 -3.14 16.79 9.88
C GLN A 56 -3.47 15.47 9.17
N LYS A 57 -2.88 15.24 7.99
CA LYS A 57 -3.04 13.99 7.23
C LYS A 57 -2.55 12.80 8.04
N LEU A 58 -1.36 12.90 8.66
CA LEU A 58 -0.80 11.84 9.49
C LEU A 58 -1.64 11.57 10.75
N LEU A 59 -2.13 12.60 11.43
CA LEU A 59 -3.00 12.42 12.61
C LEU A 59 -4.31 11.73 12.26
N LEU A 60 -4.93 12.08 11.13
CA LEU A 60 -6.15 11.41 10.64
C LEU A 60 -5.88 9.94 10.32
N GLN A 61 -4.77 9.64 9.65
CA GLN A 61 -4.36 8.27 9.36
C GLN A 61 -4.10 7.46 10.63
N ILE A 62 -3.39 8.03 11.62
CA ILE A 62 -3.13 7.37 12.91
C ILE A 62 -4.43 7.12 13.68
N ALA A 63 -5.28 8.14 13.81
CA ALA A 63 -6.54 8.02 14.54
C ALA A 63 -7.45 6.97 13.90
N PHE A 64 -7.59 7.00 12.58
CA PHE A 64 -8.34 5.99 11.84
C PHE A 64 -7.74 4.59 12.02
N ALA A 65 -6.43 4.43 11.81
CA ALA A 65 -5.75 3.13 11.96
C ALA A 65 -5.90 2.57 13.38
N LEU A 66 -5.81 3.40 14.42
CA LEU A 66 -5.93 2.96 15.81
C LEU A 66 -7.34 2.44 16.12
N VAL A 67 -8.38 3.18 15.70
CA VAL A 67 -9.78 2.75 15.86
C VAL A 67 -10.01 1.44 15.12
N ILE A 68 -9.58 1.36 13.85
CA ILE A 68 -9.78 0.16 13.05
C ILE A 68 -9.02 -1.05 13.61
N ALA A 69 -7.76 -0.89 13.99
CA ALA A 69 -6.96 -1.98 14.56
C ALA A 69 -7.61 -2.53 15.84
N TYR A 70 -8.09 -1.65 16.72
CA TYR A 70 -8.82 -2.04 17.92
C TYR A 70 -10.13 -2.77 17.58
N CYS A 71 -10.95 -2.21 16.68
CA CYS A 71 -12.22 -2.83 16.30
C CYS A 71 -12.03 -4.18 15.61
N VAL A 72 -11.04 -4.33 14.73
CA VAL A 72 -10.68 -5.60 14.10
C VAL A 72 -10.33 -6.65 15.16
N GLN A 73 -9.51 -6.30 16.14
CA GLN A 73 -9.11 -7.23 17.21
C GLN A 73 -10.29 -7.72 18.04
N GLN A 74 -11.30 -6.86 18.27
CA GLN A 74 -12.48 -7.20 19.08
C GLN A 74 -13.54 -7.98 18.30
N ASN A 75 -13.62 -7.79 16.98
CA ASN A 75 -14.71 -8.32 16.16
C ASN A 75 -14.31 -9.54 15.30
N THR A 76 -13.02 -9.89 15.25
CA THR A 76 -12.48 -10.97 14.43
C THR A 76 -11.58 -11.91 15.22
N ASP A 77 -11.42 -13.14 14.73
CA ASP A 77 -10.57 -14.16 15.34
C ASP A 77 -9.12 -14.08 14.82
N LEU A 78 -8.65 -12.86 14.51
CA LEU A 78 -7.35 -12.64 13.87
C LEU A 78 -6.17 -13.07 14.77
N GLY A 79 -6.34 -13.14 16.09
CA GLY A 79 -5.25 -13.45 17.01
C GLY A 79 -4.20 -12.33 17.07
N THR A 80 -3.02 -12.63 17.61
CA THR A 80 -1.91 -11.67 17.78
C THR A 80 -0.57 -12.22 17.31
N GLN A 81 -0.62 -13.34 16.58
CA GLN A 81 0.56 -14.00 16.02
C GLN A 81 0.92 -13.40 14.68
N ILE A 82 2.22 -13.18 14.48
CA ILE A 82 2.80 -12.72 13.22
C ILE A 82 3.74 -13.79 12.66
N TYR A 83 3.63 -14.08 11.36
CA TYR A 83 4.53 -15.02 10.70
C TYR A 83 5.80 -14.30 10.24
N ILE A 84 6.96 -14.92 10.47
CA ILE A 84 8.24 -14.37 10.07
C ILE A 84 8.63 -14.96 8.70
N PRO A 85 8.98 -14.16 7.69
CA PRO A 85 9.46 -14.69 6.41
C PRO A 85 10.70 -15.59 6.59
N PHE A 86 10.81 -16.64 5.77
CA PHE A 86 11.89 -17.66 5.77
C PHE A 86 11.95 -18.55 7.01
N LEU A 87 11.35 -18.13 8.11
CA LEU A 87 11.24 -18.92 9.32
C LEU A 87 9.83 -19.50 9.35
N LYS A 88 9.69 -20.81 9.42
CA LYS A 88 8.37 -21.46 9.58
C LYS A 88 7.82 -21.32 11.00
N ASN A 89 8.07 -20.16 11.62
CA ASN A 89 7.77 -19.81 13.00
C ASN A 89 6.95 -18.52 13.04
N SER A 90 6.16 -18.40 14.11
CA SER A 90 5.39 -17.21 14.44
C SER A 90 5.83 -16.62 15.77
N ILE A 91 5.69 -15.30 15.92
CA ILE A 91 5.87 -14.60 17.20
C ILE A 91 4.51 -14.11 17.67
N GLU A 92 4.22 -14.30 18.96
CA GLU A 92 3.03 -13.74 19.59
C GLU A 92 3.32 -12.35 20.15
N LEU A 93 2.61 -11.33 19.67
CA LEU A 93 2.81 -9.95 20.11
C LEU A 93 1.90 -9.53 21.28
N GLY A 94 0.82 -10.28 21.53
CA GLY A 94 -0.16 -9.92 22.56
C GLY A 94 -0.68 -8.49 22.37
N VAL A 95 -0.59 -7.67 23.43
CA VAL A 95 -1.05 -6.27 23.42
C VAL A 95 -0.30 -5.40 22.39
N MET A 96 0.95 -5.76 22.05
CA MET A 96 1.75 -5.02 21.06
C MET A 96 1.28 -5.21 19.62
N PHE A 97 0.35 -6.15 19.38
CA PHE A 97 -0.21 -6.39 18.06
C PHE A 97 -0.97 -5.18 17.52
N VAL A 98 -1.77 -4.48 18.35
CA VAL A 98 -2.54 -3.31 17.91
C VAL A 98 -1.63 -2.17 17.44
N PRO A 99 -0.63 -1.71 18.23
CA PRO A 99 0.36 -0.74 17.75
C PRO A 99 1.11 -1.19 16.49
N PHE A 100 1.43 -2.49 16.37
CA PHE A 100 2.10 -3.04 15.19
C PHE A 100 1.21 -2.95 13.94
N VAL A 101 -0.05 -3.34 14.04
CA VAL A 101 -1.02 -3.24 12.93
C VAL A 101 -1.24 -1.79 12.50
N VAL A 102 -1.28 -0.85 13.46
CA VAL A 102 -1.32 0.60 13.16
C VAL A 102 -0.10 1.02 12.36
N LEU A 103 1.10 0.58 12.75
CA LEU A 103 2.33 0.85 12.02
C LEU A 103 2.27 0.28 10.59
N VAL A 104 1.80 -0.96 10.42
CA VAL A 104 1.65 -1.63 9.11
C VAL A 104 0.71 -0.84 8.21
N MET A 105 -0.45 -0.40 8.71
CA MET A 105 -1.39 0.41 7.93
C MET A 105 -0.78 1.75 7.51
N ILE A 106 -0.22 2.53 8.45
CA ILE A 106 0.32 3.87 8.17
C ILE A 106 1.51 3.77 7.23
N SER A 107 2.42 2.81 7.45
CA SER A 107 3.59 2.63 6.60
C SER A 107 3.19 2.24 5.18
N SER A 108 2.28 1.27 4.99
CA SER A 108 1.82 0.86 3.66
C SER A 108 1.12 1.98 2.90
N VAL A 109 0.21 2.69 3.56
CA VAL A 109 -0.55 3.80 2.99
C VAL A 109 0.36 4.93 2.51
N ASN A 110 1.34 5.31 3.33
CA ASN A 110 2.29 6.37 2.95
C ASN A 110 3.34 5.87 1.94
N ALA A 111 3.73 4.59 2.00
CA ALA A 111 4.68 4.02 1.06
C ALA A 111 4.12 3.99 -0.37
N VAL A 112 2.86 3.58 -0.53
CA VAL A 112 2.17 3.65 -1.84
C VAL A 112 1.99 5.09 -2.30
N ASN A 113 1.63 6.02 -1.40
CA ASN A 113 1.49 7.45 -1.73
C ASN A 113 2.81 8.11 -2.16
N LEU A 114 3.93 7.78 -1.50
CA LEU A 114 5.26 8.28 -1.88
C LEU A 114 5.73 7.70 -3.22
N THR A 115 5.27 6.50 -3.58
CA THR A 115 5.66 5.83 -4.83
C THR A 115 4.83 6.29 -6.04
N ASP A 116 3.70 6.98 -5.80
CA ASP A 116 2.83 7.56 -6.83
C ASP A 116 3.40 8.88 -7.40
N GLY A 117 4.68 8.87 -7.78
CA GLY A 117 5.40 10.02 -8.34
C GLY A 117 5.69 9.91 -9.84
N LEU A 118 5.47 8.73 -10.45
CA LEU A 118 5.62 8.46 -11.87
C LEU A 118 4.42 7.67 -12.42
N ASP A 119 4.11 7.90 -13.69
CA ASP A 119 2.95 7.37 -14.40
C ASP A 119 2.97 5.83 -14.44
N GLY A 120 2.07 5.18 -13.70
CA GLY A 120 1.95 3.72 -13.64
C GLY A 120 2.88 3.03 -12.63
N LEU A 121 3.81 3.75 -11.98
CA LEU A 121 4.77 3.13 -11.05
C LEU A 121 4.05 2.48 -9.85
N ALA A 122 3.27 3.25 -9.10
CA ALA A 122 2.56 2.76 -7.93
C ALA A 122 1.51 1.68 -8.30
N ALA A 123 0.70 1.92 -9.33
CA ALA A 123 -0.33 0.98 -9.76
C ALA A 123 0.26 -0.37 -10.16
N GLY A 124 1.35 -0.39 -10.95
CA GLY A 124 2.01 -1.64 -11.35
C GLY A 124 2.58 -2.43 -10.16
N LEU A 125 3.20 -1.74 -9.20
CA LEU A 125 3.71 -2.39 -7.98
C LEU A 125 2.58 -2.94 -7.10
N VAL A 126 1.44 -2.23 -6.99
CA VAL A 126 0.25 -2.72 -6.27
C VAL A 126 -0.28 -3.99 -6.93
N ILE A 127 -0.37 -4.03 -8.26
CA ILE A 127 -0.82 -5.22 -9.01
C ILE A 127 0.06 -6.43 -8.66
N ILE A 128 1.39 -6.26 -8.72
CA ILE A 128 2.36 -7.32 -8.41
C ILE A 128 2.18 -7.81 -6.97
N SER A 129 2.10 -6.90 -6.00
CA SER A 129 1.94 -7.27 -4.59
C SER A 129 0.58 -7.95 -4.33
N MET A 130 -0.51 -7.45 -4.92
CA MET A 130 -1.85 -8.02 -4.75
C MET A 130 -1.97 -9.42 -5.34
N PHE A 131 -1.39 -9.70 -6.51
CA PHE A 131 -1.33 -11.07 -7.04
C PHE A 131 -0.54 -12.01 -6.12
N SER A 132 0.54 -11.52 -5.51
CA SER A 132 1.32 -12.30 -4.56
C SER A 132 0.52 -12.65 -3.30
N PHE A 133 -0.18 -11.66 -2.73
CA PHE A 133 -1.04 -11.93 -1.58
C PHE A 133 -2.27 -12.77 -1.92
N ALA A 134 -2.80 -12.68 -3.14
CA ALA A 134 -3.86 -13.57 -3.59
C ALA A 134 -3.41 -15.05 -3.55
N LEU A 135 -2.18 -15.32 -3.99
CA LEU A 135 -1.58 -16.66 -3.91
C LEU A 135 -1.37 -17.11 -2.46
N ILE A 136 -0.87 -16.23 -1.58
CA ILE A 136 -0.72 -16.54 -0.14
C ILE A 136 -2.08 -16.87 0.48
N ALA A 137 -3.09 -16.05 0.24
CA ALA A 137 -4.44 -16.26 0.77
C ALA A 137 -5.04 -17.59 0.26
N TYR A 138 -4.78 -17.94 -1.01
CA TYR A 138 -5.17 -19.23 -1.58
C TYR A 138 -4.46 -20.40 -0.86
N MET A 139 -3.15 -20.32 -0.64
CA MET A 139 -2.39 -21.33 0.11
C MET A 139 -2.88 -21.49 1.57
N GLN A 140 -3.39 -20.42 2.17
CA GLN A 140 -3.98 -20.43 3.51
C GLN A 140 -5.44 -20.90 3.53
N ASN A 141 -6.06 -21.15 2.38
CA ASN A 141 -7.49 -21.42 2.23
C ASN A 141 -8.38 -20.28 2.77
N ILE A 142 -7.91 -19.03 2.69
CA ILE A 142 -8.68 -17.81 3.02
C ILE A 142 -9.21 -17.21 1.71
N GLU A 143 -10.04 -17.98 1.01
CA GLU A 143 -10.53 -17.66 -0.33
C GLU A 143 -11.11 -16.24 -0.47
N PRO A 144 -11.95 -15.72 0.46
CA PRO A 144 -12.51 -14.38 0.31
C PRO A 144 -11.42 -13.31 0.17
N ILE A 145 -10.38 -13.37 1.02
CA ILE A 145 -9.27 -12.41 0.98
C ILE A 145 -8.48 -12.55 -0.32
N GLY A 146 -8.28 -13.78 -0.80
CA GLY A 146 -7.65 -14.03 -2.09
C GLY A 146 -8.43 -13.39 -3.25
N ILE A 147 -9.76 -13.54 -3.28
CA ILE A 147 -10.61 -12.91 -4.30
C ILE A 147 -10.55 -11.38 -4.15
N PHE A 148 -10.61 -10.83 -2.93
CA PHE A 148 -10.45 -9.38 -2.70
C PHE A 148 -9.13 -8.86 -3.27
N SER A 149 -8.01 -9.56 -3.04
CA SER A 149 -6.71 -9.22 -3.61
C SER A 149 -6.71 -9.26 -5.13
N LEU A 150 -7.34 -10.26 -5.75
CA LEU A 150 -7.49 -10.33 -7.21
C LEU A 150 -8.33 -9.16 -7.74
N VAL A 151 -9.44 -8.81 -7.09
CA VAL A 151 -10.27 -7.66 -7.49
C VAL A 151 -9.47 -6.36 -7.39
N ALA A 152 -8.69 -6.18 -6.31
CA ALA A 152 -7.80 -5.02 -6.19
C ALA A 152 -6.74 -5.00 -7.30
N ALA A 153 -6.12 -6.14 -7.62
CA ALA A 153 -5.15 -6.25 -8.71
C ALA A 153 -5.78 -5.90 -10.07
N PHE A 154 -6.93 -6.47 -10.41
CA PHE A 154 -7.58 -6.24 -11.71
C PHE A 154 -8.17 -4.84 -11.85
N THR A 155 -8.69 -4.24 -10.77
CA THR A 155 -9.13 -2.84 -10.81
C THR A 155 -7.96 -1.88 -10.97
N SER A 156 -6.82 -2.14 -10.31
CA SER A 156 -5.56 -1.42 -10.56
C SER A 156 -5.03 -1.63 -11.98
N LEU A 157 -5.16 -2.84 -12.55
CA LEU A 157 -4.76 -3.14 -13.93
C LEU A 157 -5.61 -2.36 -14.94
N GLY A 158 -6.93 -2.32 -14.75
CA GLY A 158 -7.83 -1.51 -15.58
C GLY A 158 -7.49 -0.02 -15.53
N PHE A 159 -7.13 0.50 -14.35
CA PHE A 159 -6.64 1.86 -14.20
C PHE A 159 -5.28 2.08 -14.89
N LEU A 160 -4.36 1.13 -14.77
CA LEU A 160 -3.01 1.22 -15.34
C LEU A 160 -3.02 1.43 -16.85
N VAL A 161 -4.02 0.90 -17.57
CA VAL A 161 -4.18 1.14 -19.03
C VAL A 161 -4.27 2.63 -19.36
N TYR A 162 -4.88 3.44 -18.50
CA TYR A 162 -5.03 4.89 -18.69
C TYR A 162 -3.94 5.71 -17.98
N ASN A 163 -3.24 5.10 -17.04
CA ASN A 163 -2.23 5.76 -16.22
C ASN A 163 -0.80 5.44 -16.67
N PHE A 164 -0.57 4.41 -17.50
CA PHE A 164 0.76 4.11 -18.01
C PHE A 164 1.27 5.24 -18.91
N PHE A 165 2.56 5.54 -18.80
CA PHE A 165 3.18 6.68 -19.47
C PHE A 165 2.90 6.74 -20.98
N PRO A 166 2.46 7.90 -21.51
CA PRO A 166 2.07 9.13 -20.80
C PRO A 166 0.66 9.05 -20.19
N ALA A 167 0.49 9.42 -18.92
CA ALA A 167 -0.78 9.27 -18.22
C ALA A 167 -1.90 10.18 -18.76
N GLN A 168 -3.09 9.59 -18.91
CA GLN A 168 -4.34 10.31 -19.20
C GLN A 168 -5.10 10.64 -17.91
N ILE A 169 -4.95 9.81 -16.89
CA ILE A 169 -5.64 9.93 -15.59
C ILE A 169 -4.62 9.67 -14.48
N PHE A 170 -4.59 10.57 -13.48
CA PHE A 170 -3.74 10.43 -12.31
C PHE A 170 -4.44 9.66 -11.18
N LEU A 171 -3.64 8.96 -10.35
CA LEU A 171 -4.18 8.15 -9.26
C LEU A 171 -4.71 9.02 -8.13
N GLY A 172 -3.95 10.05 -7.74
CA GLY A 172 -4.29 11.00 -6.68
C GLY A 172 -4.20 10.39 -5.28
N ASP A 173 -4.26 11.21 -4.24
CA ASP A 173 -4.19 10.75 -2.85
C ASP A 173 -5.35 9.81 -2.53
N VAL A 174 -6.52 10.03 -3.14
CA VAL A 174 -7.66 9.09 -3.06
C VAL A 174 -7.23 7.67 -3.39
N GLY A 175 -6.57 7.50 -4.54
CA GLY A 175 -6.24 6.17 -5.05
C GLY A 175 -5.06 5.56 -4.32
N SER A 176 -3.99 6.33 -4.12
CA SER A 176 -2.77 5.79 -3.51
C SER A 176 -2.99 5.39 -2.04
N LEU A 177 -3.74 6.19 -1.25
CA LEU A 177 -4.01 5.85 0.13
C LEU A 177 -4.99 4.67 0.24
N ALA A 178 -6.01 4.62 -0.62
CA ALA A 178 -6.92 3.48 -0.66
C ALA A 178 -6.20 2.18 -1.03
N LEU A 179 -5.37 2.18 -2.07
CA LEU A 179 -4.63 0.99 -2.49
C LEU A 179 -3.58 0.57 -1.45
N GLY A 180 -2.92 1.51 -0.78
CA GLY A 180 -2.04 1.19 0.35
C GLY A 180 -2.81 0.62 1.56
N GLY A 181 -4.03 1.10 1.81
CA GLY A 181 -4.93 0.54 2.81
C GLY A 181 -5.41 -0.87 2.46
N ALA A 182 -5.79 -1.10 1.21
CA ALA A 182 -6.14 -2.42 0.70
C ALA A 182 -4.97 -3.40 0.87
N LEU A 183 -3.76 -2.97 0.49
CA LEU A 183 -2.54 -3.78 0.59
C LEU A 183 -2.23 -4.14 2.05
N ALA A 184 -2.31 -3.17 2.97
CA ALA A 184 -2.16 -3.41 4.39
C ALA A 184 -3.22 -4.40 4.92
N SER A 185 -4.49 -4.20 4.54
CA SER A 185 -5.60 -5.04 5.01
C SER A 185 -5.40 -6.51 4.66
N VAL A 186 -4.97 -6.78 3.42
CA VAL A 186 -4.72 -8.13 2.95
C VAL A 186 -3.58 -8.75 3.74
N ALA A 187 -2.45 -8.05 3.89
CA ALA A 187 -1.31 -8.56 4.65
C ALA A 187 -1.63 -8.84 6.13
N ILE A 188 -2.46 -8.00 6.75
CA ILE A 188 -2.95 -8.18 8.11
C ILE A 188 -3.85 -9.43 8.20
N PHE A 189 -4.83 -9.56 7.29
CA PHE A 189 -5.80 -10.66 7.37
C PHE A 189 -5.25 -12.01 6.92
N THR A 190 -4.16 -12.05 6.17
CA THR A 190 -3.36 -13.26 5.93
C THR A 190 -2.28 -13.49 6.99
N ARG A 191 -2.17 -12.62 8.01
CA ARG A 191 -1.14 -12.65 9.07
C ARG A 191 0.30 -12.65 8.52
N THR A 192 0.49 -12.06 7.35
CA THR A 192 1.76 -11.97 6.63
C THR A 192 2.24 -10.52 6.54
N GLU A 193 2.10 -9.76 7.62
CA GLU A 193 2.43 -8.34 7.66
C GLU A 193 3.92 -8.10 7.36
N LEU A 194 4.80 -8.94 7.89
CA LEU A 194 6.25 -8.86 7.64
C LEU A 194 6.61 -9.19 6.19
N PHE A 195 5.76 -9.90 5.44
CA PHE A 195 5.98 -10.18 4.03
C PHE A 195 5.83 -8.92 3.17
N LEU A 196 5.15 -7.88 3.66
CA LEU A 196 5.14 -6.57 2.98
C LEU A 196 6.54 -5.97 2.84
N LEU A 197 7.46 -6.30 3.76
CA LEU A 197 8.84 -5.83 3.66
C LEU A 197 9.57 -6.40 2.43
N ILE A 198 9.13 -7.57 1.98
CA ILE A 198 9.71 -8.28 0.83
C ILE A 198 8.84 -8.03 -0.40
N ILE A 199 7.58 -8.48 -0.39
CA ILE A 199 6.63 -8.37 -1.52
C ILE A 199 6.40 -6.91 -1.92
N GLY A 200 6.32 -6.01 -0.94
CA GLY A 200 6.21 -4.57 -1.15
C GLY A 200 7.56 -3.86 -1.12
N GLY A 201 8.69 -4.58 -1.27
CA GLY A 201 10.02 -4.06 -0.98
C GLY A 201 10.42 -2.85 -1.83
N VAL A 202 9.85 -2.67 -3.02
CA VAL A 202 10.03 -1.42 -3.79
C VAL A 202 9.41 -0.22 -3.08
N PHE A 203 8.17 -0.35 -2.56
CA PHE A 203 7.54 0.68 -1.73
C PHE A 203 8.36 0.98 -0.46
N VAL A 204 8.95 -0.05 0.12
CA VAL A 204 9.85 0.08 1.29
C VAL A 204 11.10 0.86 0.92
N ILE A 205 11.76 0.53 -0.19
CA ILE A 205 12.96 1.24 -0.67
C ILE A 205 12.64 2.71 -0.95
N GLU A 206 11.51 2.99 -1.61
CA GLU A 206 11.03 4.35 -1.87
C GLU A 206 10.86 5.12 -0.56
N THR A 207 10.17 4.53 0.43
CA THR A 207 9.94 5.15 1.74
C THR A 207 11.26 5.35 2.51
N LEU A 208 12.13 4.34 2.54
CA LEU A 208 13.43 4.41 3.20
C LEU A 208 14.31 5.48 2.56
N SER A 209 14.24 5.68 1.24
CA SER A 209 15.00 6.72 0.57
C SER A 209 14.64 8.12 1.09
N VAL A 210 13.35 8.38 1.33
CA VAL A 210 12.86 9.64 1.91
C VAL A 210 13.32 9.78 3.36
N ILE A 211 13.17 8.72 4.18
CA ILE A 211 13.60 8.74 5.59
C ILE A 211 15.09 9.02 5.70
N LEU A 212 15.92 8.30 4.92
CA LEU A 212 17.37 8.47 4.92
C LEU A 212 17.79 9.85 4.42
N GLN A 213 17.14 10.37 3.38
CA GLN A 213 17.40 11.71 2.86
C GLN A 213 17.11 12.78 3.92
N VAL A 214 15.92 12.75 4.53
CA VAL A 214 15.52 13.73 5.55
C VAL A 214 16.41 13.62 6.78
N ALA A 215 16.75 12.42 7.23
CA ALA A 215 17.66 12.20 8.35
C ALA A 215 19.06 12.74 8.05
N SER A 216 19.60 12.49 6.86
CA SER A 216 20.94 12.98 6.48
C SER A 216 20.99 14.51 6.40
N VAL A 217 19.96 15.15 5.84
CA VAL A 217 19.89 16.62 5.78
C VAL A 217 19.77 17.23 7.18
N LYS A 218 18.94 16.66 8.07
CA LYS A 218 18.75 17.18 9.43
C LYS A 218 19.95 16.94 10.36
N LEU A 219 20.62 15.79 10.24
CA LEU A 219 21.72 15.41 11.14
C LEU A 219 23.09 15.83 10.63
N ARG A 220 23.30 15.83 9.31
CA ARG A 220 24.62 16.06 8.69
C ARG A 220 24.65 17.24 7.72
N GLY A 221 23.49 17.80 7.36
CA GLY A 221 23.39 18.84 6.33
C GLY A 221 23.74 18.37 4.92
N LYS A 222 23.78 17.05 4.68
CA LYS A 222 24.24 16.46 3.40
C LYS A 222 23.11 15.75 2.67
N ILE A 223 22.98 16.05 1.39
CA ILE A 223 22.11 15.35 0.41
C ILE A 223 22.79 14.02 0.03
N ILE A 224 22.07 12.90 0.10
CA ILE A 224 22.61 11.56 -0.24
C ILE A 224 22.05 11.00 -1.56
N PHE A 225 20.81 11.34 -1.89
CA PHE A 225 20.21 11.14 -3.22
C PHE A 225 19.98 12.51 -3.87
N LYS A 226 20.19 12.59 -5.19
CA LYS A 226 19.91 13.82 -5.97
C LYS A 226 18.51 14.40 -5.67
N MET A 227 17.53 13.52 -5.48
CA MET A 227 16.19 13.83 -4.99
C MET A 227 15.61 12.56 -4.36
N SER A 228 14.72 12.72 -3.38
CA SER A 228 13.93 11.62 -2.80
C SER A 228 12.45 11.89 -3.08
N PRO A 229 11.62 10.89 -3.40
CA PRO A 229 11.91 9.44 -3.37
C PRO A 229 12.87 8.95 -4.48
N ILE A 230 13.29 7.68 -4.45
CA ILE A 230 14.46 7.20 -5.21
C ILE A 230 14.21 7.16 -6.73
N HIS A 231 12.96 7.07 -7.18
CA HIS A 231 12.66 7.19 -8.61
C HIS A 231 13.10 8.54 -9.19
N HIS A 232 12.89 9.66 -8.48
CA HIS A 232 13.36 10.99 -8.91
C HIS A 232 14.89 11.09 -8.95
N HIS A 233 15.59 10.35 -8.08
CA HIS A 233 17.05 10.24 -8.18
C HIS A 233 17.49 9.66 -9.54
N PHE A 234 16.80 8.63 -10.03
CA PHE A 234 17.10 8.03 -11.33
C PHE A 234 16.72 8.95 -12.49
N GLU A 235 15.62 9.71 -12.40
CA GLU A 235 15.28 10.74 -13.38
C GLU A 235 16.38 11.79 -13.51
N LEU A 236 16.87 12.32 -12.38
CA LEU A 236 17.98 13.29 -12.35
C LEU A 236 19.34 12.67 -12.71
N CYS A 237 19.42 11.34 -12.84
CA CYS A 237 20.54 10.62 -13.44
C CYS A 237 20.37 10.41 -14.96
N GLY A 238 19.33 10.99 -15.57
CA GLY A 238 19.08 10.96 -17.01
C GLY A 238 18.33 9.73 -17.49
N TRP A 239 17.69 8.97 -16.60
CA TRP A 239 16.87 7.84 -17.02
C TRP A 239 15.50 8.34 -17.47
N LYS A 240 15.01 7.80 -18.59
CA LYS A 240 13.65 8.05 -19.07
C LYS A 240 12.63 7.40 -18.13
N GLU A 241 11.52 8.07 -17.87
CA GLU A 241 10.45 7.62 -16.96
C GLU A 241 9.96 6.18 -17.26
N PRO A 242 9.59 5.79 -18.51
CA PRO A 242 9.21 4.40 -18.81
C PRO A 242 10.26 3.35 -18.44
N LYS A 243 11.55 3.71 -18.55
CA LYS A 243 12.66 2.83 -18.21
C LYS A 243 12.76 2.64 -16.70
N ILE A 244 12.46 3.68 -15.91
CA ILE A 244 12.41 3.59 -14.44
C ILE A 244 11.24 2.70 -14.03
N ILE A 245 10.04 2.97 -14.55
CA ILE A 245 8.81 2.22 -14.24
C ILE A 245 9.02 0.71 -14.47
N ILE A 246 9.44 0.31 -15.68
CA ILE A 246 9.64 -1.10 -16.03
C ILE A 246 10.70 -1.75 -15.13
N ARG A 247 11.81 -1.07 -14.82
CA ARG A 247 12.85 -1.62 -13.95
C ARG A 247 12.37 -1.82 -12.53
N PHE A 248 11.59 -0.89 -12.01
CA PHE A 248 10.99 -1.00 -10.68
C PHE A 248 9.98 -2.14 -10.63
N TRP A 249 9.18 -2.35 -11.68
CA TRP A 249 8.30 -3.51 -11.78
C TRP A 249 9.07 -4.83 -11.83
N VAL A 250 10.15 -4.92 -12.60
CA VAL A 250 11.00 -6.12 -12.64
C VAL A 250 11.56 -6.43 -11.25
N VAL A 251 12.06 -5.44 -10.53
CA VAL A 251 12.51 -5.61 -9.14
C VAL A 251 11.35 -6.03 -8.23
N GLY A 252 10.17 -5.42 -8.40
CA GLY A 252 8.96 -5.79 -7.69
C GLY A 252 8.55 -7.25 -7.91
N ILE A 253 8.61 -7.75 -9.15
CA ILE A 253 8.33 -9.16 -9.49
C ILE A 253 9.35 -10.09 -8.84
N ILE A 254 10.64 -9.76 -8.89
CA ILE A 254 11.69 -10.57 -8.25
C ILE A 254 11.43 -10.66 -6.74
N LEU A 255 11.14 -9.53 -6.10
CA LEU A 255 10.86 -9.47 -4.68
C LEU A 255 9.56 -10.20 -4.30
N ALA A 256 8.51 -10.09 -5.12
CA ALA A 256 7.29 -10.87 -4.97
C ALA A 256 7.55 -12.38 -5.00
N ILE A 257 8.36 -12.86 -5.97
CA ILE A 257 8.76 -14.27 -6.05
C ILE A 257 9.54 -14.69 -4.80
N ILE A 258 10.50 -13.89 -4.34
CA ILE A 258 11.24 -14.15 -3.09
C ILE A 258 10.29 -14.21 -1.89
N GLY A 259 9.33 -13.28 -1.83
CA GLY A 259 8.30 -13.25 -0.78
C GLY A 259 7.46 -14.53 -0.77
N LEU A 260 7.01 -14.98 -1.94
CA LEU A 260 6.26 -16.23 -2.09
C LEU A 260 7.08 -17.46 -1.71
N ILE A 261 8.34 -17.55 -2.18
CA ILE A 261 9.24 -18.66 -1.82
C ILE A 261 9.50 -18.68 -0.31
N SER A 262 9.62 -17.52 0.34
CA SER A 262 9.82 -17.44 1.78
C SER A 262 8.60 -17.85 2.60
N TYR A 263 7.42 -17.94 1.98
CA TYR A 263 6.18 -18.41 2.59
C TYR A 263 6.02 -19.95 2.49
N CYS A 264 6.46 -20.55 1.38
CA CYS A 264 6.40 -22.00 1.12
C CYS A 264 7.29 -22.83 2.08
#